data_AF-A0A972KD31-F1
#
_entry.id   AF-A0A972KD31-F1
#
_cell.length_a   1.000
_cell.length_b   1.000
_cell.length_c   1.000
_cell.angle_alpha   90.00
_cell.angle_beta   90.00
_cell.angle_gamma   90.00
#
_symmetry.space_group_name_H-M   'P 1'
#
loop_
_entity.id
_entity.type
_entity.pdbx_description
1 polymer ?
#
loop_
_entity_poly.entity_id
_entity_poly.type
_entity_poly.pdbx_seq_one_letter_code
_entity_poly.pdbx_strand_id
1 'polypeptide(L)'
;SGGALKRLLLATRLMVGGPLGDGSQIWSWISLHDEVEALVHLLDTEIEGPVNLTAPHPVTQRVLAKELGAILGRPSAVRAPKLALKLALGELAEALIFTSADVRPKRLVESGFSFEHPTIDLGLRAALAD
;
A
#
# COMPACT_ATOMS: atom_id res chain seq x y z
N SER A 1 11.86 1.60 6.46
CA SER A 1 10.38 1.40 6.48
C SER A 1 9.75 1.14 7.88
N GLY A 2 8.52 1.66 8.12
CA GLY A 2 7.78 1.59 9.41
C GLY A 2 6.30 1.15 9.29
N GLY A 3 5.49 1.42 10.34
CA GLY A 3 4.01 1.26 10.30
C GLY A 3 3.50 -0.14 9.92
N ALA A 4 2.40 -0.16 9.15
CA ALA A 4 1.79 -1.40 8.65
C ALA A 4 2.73 -2.17 7.71
N LEU A 5 3.49 -1.47 6.87
CA LEU A 5 4.45 -2.09 5.94
C LEU A 5 5.48 -2.93 6.68
N LYS A 6 6.05 -2.44 7.79
CA LYS A 6 7.02 -3.22 8.60
C LYS A 6 6.44 -4.58 9.06
N ARG A 7 5.15 -4.62 9.41
CA ARG A 7 4.49 -5.87 9.83
C ARG A 7 4.21 -6.79 8.64
N LEU A 8 3.82 -6.23 7.49
CA LEU A 8 3.65 -6.99 6.24
C LEU A 8 4.98 -7.59 5.77
N LEU A 9 6.09 -6.86 5.93
CA LEU A 9 7.44 -7.37 5.65
C LEU A 9 7.81 -8.54 6.55
N LEU A 10 7.52 -8.43 7.86
CA LEU A 10 7.75 -9.53 8.79
C LEU A 10 6.94 -10.77 8.38
N ALA A 11 5.64 -10.63 8.12
CA ALA A 11 4.79 -11.73 7.70
C ALA A 11 5.29 -12.37 6.39
N THR A 12 5.69 -11.55 5.42
CA THR A 12 6.20 -12.05 4.13
C THR A 12 7.53 -12.76 4.27
N ARG A 13 8.46 -12.24 5.08
CA ARG A 13 9.76 -12.90 5.38
C ARG A 13 9.58 -14.24 6.08
N LEU A 14 8.55 -14.37 6.92
CA LEU A 14 8.17 -15.61 7.59
C LEU A 14 7.33 -16.55 6.70
N MET A 15 7.17 -16.25 5.40
CA MET A 15 6.37 -17.01 4.43
C MET A 15 4.87 -17.15 4.80
N VAL A 16 4.37 -16.22 5.62
CA VAL A 16 2.95 -16.14 6.01
C VAL A 16 2.32 -14.82 5.53
N GLY A 17 2.94 -14.17 4.54
CA GLY A 17 2.52 -12.88 3.96
C GLY A 17 1.64 -13.00 2.72
N GLY A 18 0.97 -14.13 2.51
CA GLY A 18 -0.02 -14.28 1.44
C GLY A 18 -1.28 -13.43 1.66
N PRO A 19 -2.30 -13.57 0.81
CA PRO A 19 -3.47 -12.69 0.88
C PRO A 19 -4.16 -12.73 2.24
N LEU A 20 -4.51 -11.55 2.75
CA LEU A 20 -5.26 -11.34 3.99
C LEU A 20 -6.74 -11.52 3.69
N GLY A 21 -7.42 -12.40 4.42
CA GLY A 21 -8.82 -12.65 4.12
C GLY A 21 -8.98 -13.31 2.74
N ASP A 22 -10.00 -12.94 1.98
CA ASP A 22 -10.11 -13.37 0.57
C ASP A 22 -9.16 -12.60 -0.36
N GLY A 23 -8.49 -11.55 0.10
CA GLY A 23 -7.55 -10.74 -0.68
C GLY A 23 -8.20 -9.78 -1.67
N SER A 24 -9.54 -9.63 -1.63
CA SER A 24 -10.31 -8.78 -2.55
C SER A 24 -10.37 -7.32 -2.12
N GLN A 25 -10.04 -7.02 -0.87
CA GLN A 25 -10.07 -5.66 -0.33
C GLN A 25 -9.17 -4.74 -1.13
N ILE A 26 -9.70 -3.57 -1.48
CA ILE A 26 -9.00 -2.57 -2.27
C ILE A 26 -8.23 -1.66 -1.33
N TRP A 27 -6.94 -1.51 -1.57
CA TRP A 27 -6.08 -0.62 -0.82
C TRP A 27 -5.63 0.53 -1.70
N SER A 28 -6.00 1.73 -1.28
CA SER A 28 -5.43 2.97 -1.79
C SER A 28 -4.18 3.28 -0.98
N TRP A 29 -3.07 3.47 -1.67
CA TRP A 29 -1.73 3.58 -1.12
C TRP A 29 -1.03 4.75 -1.80
N ILE A 30 0.02 5.30 -1.20
CA ILE A 30 0.92 6.29 -1.81
C ILE A 30 2.33 6.01 -1.31
N SER A 31 3.35 6.30 -2.12
CA SER A 31 4.73 6.25 -1.64
C SER A 31 4.99 7.44 -0.72
N LEU A 32 5.91 7.30 0.24
CA LEU A 32 6.25 8.44 1.13
C LEU A 32 6.81 9.63 0.33
N HIS A 33 7.58 9.34 -0.73
CA HIS A 33 8.11 10.36 -1.62
C HIS A 33 6.99 11.12 -2.33
N ASP A 34 6.07 10.42 -3.01
CA ASP A 34 4.96 11.08 -3.72
C ASP A 34 4.01 11.80 -2.76
N GLU A 35 3.85 11.32 -1.52
CA GLU A 35 3.05 12.01 -0.52
C GLU A 35 3.66 13.37 -0.16
N VAL A 36 4.98 13.43 0.04
CA VAL A 36 5.69 14.68 0.31
C VAL A 36 5.65 15.61 -0.91
N GLU A 37 5.94 15.11 -2.11
CA GLU A 37 5.92 15.91 -3.34
C GLU A 37 4.51 16.41 -3.65
N ALA A 38 3.47 15.63 -3.39
CA ALA A 38 2.09 16.06 -3.57
C ALA A 38 1.73 17.19 -2.60
N LEU A 39 2.20 17.14 -1.34
CA LEU A 39 2.02 18.23 -0.39
C LEU A 39 2.73 19.50 -0.87
N VAL A 40 3.97 19.39 -1.35
CA VAL A 40 4.72 20.52 -1.92
C VAL A 40 3.98 21.12 -3.11
N HIS A 41 3.56 20.29 -4.06
CA HIS A 41 2.75 20.71 -5.21
C HIS A 41 1.49 21.46 -4.78
N LEU A 42 0.78 20.97 -3.77
CA LEU A 42 -0.43 21.60 -3.28
C LEU A 42 -0.21 22.99 -2.68
N LEU A 43 0.96 23.24 -2.08
CA LEU A 43 1.31 24.57 -1.54
C LEU A 43 1.44 25.64 -2.64
N ASP A 44 1.80 25.24 -3.86
CA ASP A 44 1.98 26.13 -5.01
C ASP A 44 0.74 26.21 -5.93
N THR A 45 -0.36 25.54 -5.56
CA THR A 45 -1.60 25.49 -6.37
C THR A 45 -2.75 26.24 -5.70
N GLU A 46 -3.66 26.78 -6.51
CA GLU A 46 -4.91 27.42 -6.02
C GLU A 46 -6.06 26.42 -5.78
N ILE A 47 -5.75 25.17 -5.41
CA ILE A 47 -6.80 24.17 -5.16
C ILE A 47 -7.45 24.42 -3.80
N GLU A 48 -8.77 24.54 -3.80
CA GLU A 48 -9.55 24.64 -2.57
C GLU A 48 -10.32 23.35 -2.24
N GLY A 49 -10.42 23.05 -0.94
CA GLY A 49 -11.16 21.92 -0.40
C GLY A 49 -10.35 20.62 -0.33
N PRO A 50 -11.00 19.48 -0.06
CA PRO A 50 -10.31 18.22 0.19
C PRO A 50 -9.65 17.65 -1.07
N VAL A 51 -8.43 17.14 -0.89
CA VAL A 51 -7.65 16.45 -1.93
C VAL A 51 -7.19 15.09 -1.39
N ASN A 52 -7.42 14.03 -2.17
CA ASN A 52 -6.95 12.69 -1.82
C ASN A 52 -5.48 12.53 -2.23
N LEU A 53 -4.62 12.20 -1.26
CA LEU A 53 -3.24 11.83 -1.51
C LEU A 53 -3.12 10.31 -1.60
N THR A 54 -3.40 9.78 -2.79
CA THR A 54 -3.25 8.36 -3.11
C THR A 54 -2.58 8.21 -4.47
N ALA A 55 -1.84 7.12 -4.69
CA ALA A 55 -1.36 6.74 -6.01
C ALA A 55 -2.56 6.52 -6.96
N PRO A 56 -2.39 6.73 -8.28
CA PRO A 56 -3.50 6.69 -9.24
C PRO A 56 -4.11 5.29 -9.40
N HIS A 57 -3.36 4.25 -9.04
CA HIS A 57 -3.72 2.85 -9.22
C HIS A 57 -3.75 2.11 -7.87
N PRO A 58 -4.87 2.20 -7.10
CA PRO A 58 -5.12 1.30 -5.99
C PRO A 58 -5.10 -0.16 -6.47
N VAL A 59 -4.73 -1.04 -5.55
CA VAL A 59 -4.57 -2.47 -5.83
C VAL A 59 -5.38 -3.28 -4.83
N THR A 60 -5.73 -4.51 -5.22
CA THR A 60 -6.26 -5.45 -4.23
C THR A 60 -5.14 -5.89 -3.30
N GLN A 61 -5.49 -6.28 -2.07
CA GLN A 61 -4.52 -6.80 -1.13
C GLN A 61 -3.78 -8.02 -1.71
N ARG A 62 -4.47 -8.87 -2.50
CA ARG A 62 -3.82 -10.00 -3.20
C ARG A 62 -2.69 -9.53 -4.12
N VAL A 63 -2.91 -8.46 -4.88
CA VAL A 63 -1.88 -7.88 -5.75
C VAL A 63 -0.72 -7.36 -4.90
N LEU A 64 -0.99 -6.61 -3.84
CA LEU A 64 0.06 -6.12 -2.93
C LEU A 64 0.88 -7.27 -2.31
N ALA A 65 0.23 -8.32 -1.82
CA ALA A 65 0.89 -9.49 -1.23
C ALA A 65 1.77 -10.22 -2.26
N LYS A 66 1.28 -10.33 -3.50
CA LYS A 66 2.03 -10.93 -4.61
C LYS A 66 3.28 -10.11 -4.95
N GLU A 67 3.15 -8.81 -5.13
CA GLU A 67 4.29 -7.94 -5.49
C GLU A 67 5.33 -7.88 -4.36
N LEU A 68 4.87 -7.79 -3.10
CA LEU A 68 5.78 -7.82 -1.97
C LEU A 68 6.52 -9.16 -1.83
N GLY A 69 5.81 -10.27 -2.08
CA GLY A 69 6.42 -11.61 -2.15
C GLY A 69 7.48 -11.71 -3.24
N ALA A 70 7.17 -11.21 -4.44
CA ALA A 70 8.08 -11.21 -5.58
C ALA A 70 9.36 -10.40 -5.27
N ILE A 71 9.23 -9.19 -4.72
CA ILE A 71 10.37 -8.35 -4.34
C ILE A 71 11.26 -9.03 -3.30
N LEU A 72 10.67 -9.74 -2.33
CA LEU A 72 11.39 -10.44 -1.27
C LEU A 72 11.84 -11.87 -1.62
N GLY A 73 11.51 -12.37 -2.81
CA GLY A 73 11.80 -13.76 -3.20
C GLY A 73 11.05 -14.81 -2.35
N ARG A 74 9.83 -14.50 -1.90
CA ARG A 74 9.00 -15.38 -1.07
C ARG A 74 7.66 -15.70 -1.75
N PRO A 75 7.20 -16.96 -1.74
CA PRO A 75 5.88 -17.31 -2.28
C PRO A 75 4.74 -16.65 -1.49
N SER A 76 3.86 -15.94 -2.19
CA SER A 76 2.70 -15.24 -1.59
C SER A 76 1.37 -15.59 -2.26
N ALA A 77 1.26 -16.74 -2.91
CA ALA A 77 0.07 -17.13 -3.68
C ALA A 77 -1.08 -17.70 -2.81
N VAL A 78 -0.75 -18.26 -1.64
CA VAL A 78 -1.71 -18.96 -0.78
C VAL A 78 -2.15 -18.04 0.36
N ARG A 79 -3.46 -18.04 0.65
CA ARG A 79 -4.05 -17.29 1.77
C ARG A 79 -3.30 -17.58 3.06
N ALA A 80 -2.93 -16.52 3.78
CA ALA A 80 -2.24 -16.68 5.04
C ALA A 80 -3.21 -17.25 6.11
N PRO A 81 -2.80 -18.27 6.88
CA PRO A 81 -3.64 -18.80 7.96
C PRO A 81 -3.97 -17.71 8.99
N LYS A 82 -5.23 -17.66 9.45
CA LYS A 82 -5.70 -16.63 10.41
C LYS A 82 -4.82 -16.56 11.66
N LEU A 83 -4.40 -17.72 12.18
CA LEU A 83 -3.52 -17.80 13.36
C LEU A 83 -2.14 -17.17 13.10
N ALA A 84 -1.54 -17.47 11.95
CA ALA A 84 -0.24 -16.92 11.57
C ALA A 84 -0.29 -15.40 11.41
N LEU A 85 -1.35 -14.87 10.79
CA LEU A 85 -1.59 -13.44 10.68
C LEU A 85 -1.78 -12.77 12.04
N LYS A 86 -2.54 -13.40 12.95
CA LYS A 86 -2.73 -12.86 14.31
C LYS A 86 -1.40 -12.80 15.08
N LEU A 87 -0.54 -13.80 14.94
CA LEU A 87 0.78 -13.81 15.58
C LEU A 87 1.73 -12.76 14.99
N ALA A 88 1.74 -12.59 13.66
CA ALA A 88 2.66 -11.65 12.99
C ALA A 88 2.20 -10.19 13.05
N LEU A 89 0.90 -9.95 12.93
CA LEU A 89 0.33 -8.59 12.81
C LEU A 89 -0.37 -8.13 14.10
N GLY A 90 -0.78 -9.03 15.00
CA GLY A 90 -1.54 -8.71 16.20
C GLY A 90 -2.94 -8.20 15.85
N GLU A 91 -3.44 -7.23 16.63
CA GLU A 91 -4.73 -6.55 16.40
C GLU A 91 -4.81 -5.84 15.04
N LEU A 92 -3.66 -5.50 14.43
CA LEU A 92 -3.62 -4.92 13.09
C LEU A 92 -4.15 -5.89 12.02
N ALA A 93 -4.09 -7.21 12.27
CA ALA A 93 -4.60 -8.21 11.32
C ALA A 93 -6.07 -7.95 10.98
N GLU A 94 -6.92 -7.74 11.99
CA GLU A 94 -8.36 -7.56 11.77
C GLU A 94 -8.64 -6.23 11.05
N ALA A 95 -7.98 -5.14 11.47
CA ALA A 95 -8.11 -3.85 10.81
C ALA A 95 -7.75 -3.93 9.32
N LEU A 96 -6.63 -4.57 8.96
CA LEU A 96 -6.19 -4.72 7.57
C LEU A 96 -7.06 -5.69 6.75
N ILE A 97 -7.69 -6.68 7.41
CA ILE A 97 -8.63 -7.59 6.75
C ILE A 97 -9.93 -6.87 6.38
N PHE A 98 -10.44 -6.00 7.26
CA PHE A 98 -11.72 -5.31 7.04
C PHE A 98 -11.59 -3.97 6.29
N THR A 99 -10.39 -3.41 6.20
CA THR A 99 -10.16 -2.16 5.47
C THR A 99 -10.20 -2.40 3.96
N SER A 100 -11.18 -1.78 3.30
CA SER A 100 -11.29 -1.70 1.85
C SER A 100 -11.73 -0.28 1.48
N ALA A 101 -10.88 0.45 0.77
CA ALA A 101 -11.16 1.81 0.34
C ALA A 101 -10.61 2.03 -1.08
N ASP A 102 -11.50 2.29 -2.02
CA ASP A 102 -11.16 2.74 -3.38
C ASP A 102 -11.21 4.28 -3.42
N VAL A 103 -10.06 4.88 -3.15
CA VAL A 103 -9.86 6.33 -3.06
C VAL A 103 -8.94 6.76 -4.20
N ARG A 104 -9.46 7.61 -5.09
CA ARG A 104 -8.74 8.07 -6.28
C ARG A 104 -8.28 9.53 -6.12
N PRO A 105 -7.07 9.88 -6.61
CA PRO A 105 -6.50 11.22 -6.46
C PRO A 105 -6.97 12.17 -7.58
N LYS A 106 -8.29 12.22 -7.86
CA LYS A 106 -8.83 12.92 -9.05
C LYS A 106 -8.36 14.38 -9.13
N ARG A 107 -8.55 15.15 -8.06
CA ARG A 107 -8.17 16.58 -8.01
C ARG A 107 -6.66 16.81 -8.09
N LEU A 108 -5.86 15.90 -7.51
CA LEU A 108 -4.41 15.97 -7.56
C LEU A 108 -3.89 15.72 -8.98
N VAL A 109 -4.47 14.75 -9.69
CA VAL A 109 -4.15 14.50 -11.11
C VAL A 109 -4.60 15.68 -11.98
N GLU A 110 -5.81 16.20 -11.76
CA GLU A 110 -6.34 17.34 -12.51
C GLU A 110 -5.54 18.64 -12.30
N SER A 111 -4.81 18.77 -11.19
CA SER A 111 -3.91 19.91 -10.95
C SER A 111 -2.52 19.77 -11.58
N GLY A 112 -2.28 18.68 -12.32
CA GLY A 112 -1.03 18.45 -13.04
C GLY A 112 0.08 17.78 -12.20
N PHE A 113 -0.23 17.29 -10.99
CA PHE A 113 0.74 16.51 -10.23
C PHE A 113 1.14 15.24 -10.98
N SER A 114 2.45 14.97 -11.00
CA SER A 114 3.02 13.78 -11.64
C SER A 114 3.61 12.85 -10.58
N PHE A 115 3.22 11.59 -10.61
CA PHE A 115 3.68 10.58 -9.65
C PHE A 115 5.00 9.95 -10.13
N GLU A 116 5.99 9.89 -9.23
CA GLU A 116 7.23 9.14 -9.44
C GLU A 116 7.00 7.63 -9.27
N HIS A 117 6.13 7.24 -8.32
CA HIS A 117 5.77 5.83 -8.08
C HIS A 117 4.28 5.57 -8.35
N PRO A 118 3.82 5.58 -9.62
CA PRO A 118 2.41 5.38 -9.96
C PRO A 118 1.90 3.95 -9.72
N THR A 119 2.80 2.96 -9.60
CA THR A 119 2.49 1.54 -9.47
C THR A 119 3.04 0.93 -8.18
N ILE A 120 2.33 -0.07 -7.64
CA ILE A 120 2.64 -0.61 -6.31
C ILE A 120 4.04 -1.23 -6.23
N ASP A 121 4.54 -1.80 -7.33
CA ASP A 121 5.88 -2.36 -7.40
C ASP A 121 6.96 -1.28 -7.26
N LEU A 122 6.78 -0.12 -7.92
CA LEU A 122 7.67 1.03 -7.77
C LEU A 122 7.62 1.58 -6.33
N GLY A 123 6.42 1.76 -5.78
CA GLY A 123 6.24 2.26 -4.41
C GLY A 123 6.84 1.32 -3.35
N LEU A 124 6.66 0.00 -3.50
CA LEU A 124 7.26 -0.99 -2.60
C LEU A 124 8.78 -1.02 -2.72
N ARG A 125 9.35 -0.91 -3.93
CA ARG A 125 10.80 -0.86 -4.13
C ARG A 125 11.41 0.37 -3.47
N ALA A 126 10.80 1.54 -3.64
CA ALA A 126 11.23 2.77 -3.00
C ALA A 126 11.23 2.61 -1.46
N ALA A 127 10.13 2.14 -0.89
CA ALA A 127 10.00 1.95 0.56
C ALA A 127 10.94 0.90 1.18
N LEU A 128 11.60 0.09 0.35
CA LEU A 128 12.58 -0.94 0.75
C LEU A 128 14.02 -0.58 0.43
N ALA A 129 14.26 0.48 -0.34
CA ALA A 129 15.58 1.04 -0.56
C ALA A 129 16.06 1.89 0.64
N ASP A 130 15.10 2.39 1.45
CA ASP A 130 15.30 3.18 2.68
C ASP A 130 15.32 2.34 3.98
#